data_AF-A0AAI8QGN8-F1
#
_entry.id   AF-A0AAI8QGN8-F1
#
_cell.length_a   1.000
_cell.length_b   1.000
_cell.length_c   1.000
_cell.angle_alpha   90.00
_cell.angle_beta   90.00
_cell.angle_gamma   90.00
#
_symmetry.space_group_name_H-M   'P 1'
#
loop_
_entity.id
_entity.type
_entity.pdbx_description
1 polymer ?
#
loop_
_entity_poly.entity_id
_entity_poly.type
_entity_poly.pdbx_seq_one_letter_code
_entity_poly.pdbx_strand_id
1 'polypeptide(L)'
;MKTQHSKHHIPCKICGEQSQFAFYAQILHTFNEPFYKCQNCGFLSCDEAHWLPQAYKSAINITDTGIVARNLYLYKIVSCVATIFFAMAKSEILTGGG
;
A
#
# COMPACT_ATOMS: atom_id res chain seq x y z
N MET A 1 22.39 21.74 -0.14
CA MET A 1 21.43 22.13 0.93
C MET A 1 21.42 21.05 1.98
N LYS A 2 21.60 21.41 3.25
CA LYS A 2 21.84 20.48 4.37
C LYS A 2 20.53 19.75 4.71
N THR A 3 20.41 18.46 4.38
CA THR A 3 19.32 17.61 4.86
C THR A 3 19.61 17.24 6.31
N GLN A 4 18.98 17.95 7.23
CA GLN A 4 19.03 17.61 8.65
C GLN A 4 18.29 16.27 8.85
N HIS A 5 19.04 15.19 9.02
CA HIS A 5 18.50 13.91 9.47
C HIS A 5 18.14 14.03 10.96
N SER A 6 16.96 14.58 11.24
CA SER A 6 16.34 14.42 12.56
C SER A 6 16.08 12.92 12.76
N LYS A 7 16.73 12.33 13.77
CA LYS A 7 16.63 10.91 14.11
C LYS A 7 15.24 10.61 14.68
N HIS A 8 14.25 10.49 13.81
CA HIS A 8 12.94 9.97 14.18
C HIS A 8 12.95 8.44 14.11
N HIS A 9 12.69 7.77 15.23
CA HIS A 9 12.59 6.30 15.28
C HIS A 9 11.18 5.89 14.84
N ILE A 10 11.04 5.50 13.56
CA ILE A 10 9.76 5.03 13.01
C ILE A 10 9.70 3.50 13.07
N PRO A 11 8.80 2.92 13.88
CA PRO A 11 8.59 1.48 13.91
C PRO A 11 7.82 1.01 12.67
N CYS A 12 8.13 -0.20 12.21
CA CYS A 12 7.44 -0.82 11.08
C CYS A 12 5.99 -1.16 11.46
N LYS A 13 5.03 -0.72 10.64
CA LYS A 13 3.60 -0.99 10.85
C LYS A 13 3.20 -2.47 10.66
N ILE A 14 4.09 -3.30 10.08
CA ILE A 14 3.85 -4.73 9.87
C ILE A 14 4.50 -5.60 10.96
N CYS A 15 5.78 -5.37 11.27
CA CYS A 15 6.54 -6.25 12.17
C CYS A 15 7.06 -5.57 13.44
N GLY A 16 6.82 -4.27 13.63
CA GLY A 16 7.26 -3.49 14.79
C GLY A 16 8.74 -3.07 14.77
N GLU A 17 9.57 -3.71 13.94
CA GLU A 17 11.02 -3.44 13.86
C GLU A 17 11.34 -2.04 13.33
N GLN A 18 12.53 -1.53 13.66
CA GLN A 18 12.94 -0.19 13.27
C GLN A 18 13.02 0.00 11.75
N SER A 19 12.35 1.03 11.24
CA SER A 19 12.44 1.45 9.84
C SER A 19 13.48 2.55 9.67
N GLN A 20 14.15 2.54 8.51
CA GLN A 20 15.19 3.51 8.15
C GLN A 20 14.71 4.39 7.00
N PHE A 21 15.17 5.63 6.97
CA PHE A 21 14.88 6.53 5.85
C PHE A 21 15.34 5.91 4.52
N ALA A 22 14.46 5.95 3.52
CA ALA A 22 14.71 5.44 2.18
C ALA A 22 14.90 6.58 1.18
N PHE A 23 13.88 7.43 1.01
CA PHE A 23 13.89 8.54 0.06
C PHE A 23 12.76 9.54 0.37
N TYR A 24 12.77 10.66 -0.34
CA TYR A 24 11.64 11.59 -0.41
C TYR A 24 10.83 11.35 -1.68
N ALA A 25 9.51 11.45 -1.60
CA ALA A 25 8.60 11.37 -2.74
C ALA A 25 7.67 12.58 -2.79
N GLN A 26 7.43 13.08 -4.01
CA GLN A 26 6.45 14.13 -4.25
C GLN A 26 5.06 13.51 -4.43
N ILE A 27 4.15 13.78 -3.48
CA ILE A 27 2.78 13.30 -3.46
C ILE A 27 1.83 14.43 -3.87
N LEU A 28 0.87 14.13 -4.76
CA LEU A 28 -0.08 15.10 -5.33
C LEU A 28 0.57 16.36 -5.94
N HIS A 29 1.84 16.28 -6.34
CA HIS A 29 2.67 17.42 -6.78
C HIS A 29 2.92 18.50 -5.72
N THR A 30 2.43 18.33 -4.48
CA THR A 30 2.45 19.40 -3.46
C THR A 30 3.19 18.98 -2.19
N PHE A 31 3.14 17.70 -1.83
CA PHE A 31 3.67 17.19 -0.56
C PHE A 31 5.01 16.51 -0.82
N ASN A 32 6.05 16.85 -0.05
CA ASN A 32 7.36 16.21 -0.15
C ASN A 32 7.57 15.30 1.07
N GLU A 33 7.20 14.02 0.92
CA GLU A 33 7.06 13.09 2.02
C GLU A 33 8.29 12.18 2.19
N PRO A 34 8.83 12.03 3.40
CA PRO A 34 9.84 11.02 3.67
C PRO A 34 9.22 9.62 3.75
N PHE A 35 9.83 8.68 3.04
CA PHE A 35 9.52 7.25 3.10
C PHE A 35 10.60 6.50 3.87
N TYR A 36 10.16 5.47 4.60
CA TYR A 36 10.98 4.65 5.46
C TYR A 36 10.80 3.18 5.10
N LYS A 37 11.91 2.45 4.98
CA LYS A 37 11.93 1.03 4.68
C LYS A 37 12.39 0.25 5.90
N CYS A 38 11.63 -0.77 6.26
CA CYS A 38 12.03 -1.74 7.27
C CYS A 38 13.11 -2.67 6.71
N GLN A 39 14.23 -2.80 7.43
CA GLN A 39 15.32 -3.69 7.01
C GLN A 39 15.03 -5.18 7.28
N ASN A 40 14.04 -5.47 8.13
CA ASN A 40 13.66 -6.85 8.46
C ASN A 40 12.66 -7.44 7.46
N CYS A 41 11.47 -6.84 7.30
CA CYS A 41 10.43 -7.38 6.40
C CYS A 41 10.36 -6.70 5.03
N GLY A 42 11.16 -5.66 4.78
CA GLY A 42 11.17 -4.92 3.52
C GLY A 42 10.01 -3.94 3.32
N PHE A 43 9.09 -3.82 4.28
CA PHE A 43 7.95 -2.93 4.19
C PHE A 43 8.38 -1.46 4.03
N LEU A 44 7.72 -0.75 3.13
CA LEU A 44 7.97 0.66 2.82
C LEU A 44 6.74 1.47 3.22
N SER A 45 6.93 2.49 4.05
CA SER A 45 5.84 3.35 4.53
C SER A 45 6.29 4.78 4.78
N CYS A 46 5.36 5.72 4.63
CA CYS A 46 5.48 7.03 5.25
C CYS A 46 5.02 6.97 6.72
N ASP A 47 5.38 7.99 7.50
CA ASP A 47 5.00 8.12 8.90
C ASP A 47 3.48 8.34 9.05
N GLU A 48 3.02 9.56 8.77
CA GLU A 48 1.60 9.90 8.71
C GLU A 48 1.19 10.36 7.30
N ALA A 49 0.14 9.74 6.75
CA ALA A 49 -0.37 10.05 5.41
C ALA A 49 -1.41 11.19 5.44
N HIS A 50 -1.01 12.38 5.91
CA HIS A 50 -1.90 13.54 6.04
C HIS A 50 -2.46 14.05 4.71
N TRP A 51 -1.83 13.72 3.59
CA TRP A 51 -2.30 14.00 2.22
C TRP A 51 -3.40 13.05 1.76
N LEU A 52 -3.64 11.93 2.46
CA LEU A 52 -4.59 10.90 2.06
C LEU A 52 -6.03 11.46 1.91
N PRO A 53 -6.58 12.25 2.85
CA PRO A 53 -7.92 12.83 2.68
C PRO A 53 -8.03 13.72 1.43
N GLN A 54 -6.95 14.43 1.06
CA GLN A 54 -6.92 15.24 -0.15
C GLN A 54 -6.87 14.38 -1.42
N ALA A 55 -6.06 13.32 -1.42
CA ALA A 55 -5.96 12.38 -2.55
C ALA A 55 -7.33 11.75 -2.86
N TYR A 56 -8.13 11.48 -1.83
CA TYR A 56 -9.45 10.86 -1.96
C TYR A 56 -10.62 11.87 -1.98
N LYS A 57 -10.33 13.18 -2.01
CA LYS A 57 -11.37 14.23 -2.04
C LYS A 57 -12.25 14.13 -3.29
N SER A 58 -11.66 13.76 -4.43
CA SER A 58 -12.38 13.46 -5.66
C SER A 58 -12.44 11.95 -5.84
N ALA A 59 -13.65 11.39 -5.81
CA ALA A 59 -13.83 9.96 -5.93
C ALA A 59 -13.50 9.47 -7.36
N ILE A 60 -12.60 8.48 -7.45
CA ILE A 60 -12.13 7.88 -8.72
C ILE A 60 -13.30 7.25 -9.50
N ASN A 61 -14.32 6.76 -8.79
CA ASN A 61 -15.47 6.04 -9.36
C ASN A 61 -16.45 6.91 -10.17
N ILE A 62 -16.44 8.24 -10.01
CA ILE A 62 -17.36 9.12 -10.75
C ILE A 62 -17.02 9.09 -12.24
N THR A 63 -15.73 8.96 -12.58
CA THR A 63 -15.25 8.90 -13.96
C THR A 63 -15.04 7.47 -14.46
N ASP A 64 -14.76 6.52 -13.57
CA ASP A 64 -14.51 5.11 -13.92
C ASP A 64 -15.67 4.19 -13.51
N THR A 65 -16.71 4.14 -14.34
CA THR A 65 -17.88 3.28 -14.14
C THR A 65 -17.57 1.79 -14.34
N GLY A 66 -16.41 1.45 -14.92
CA GLY A 66 -16.00 0.07 -15.22
C GLY A 66 -15.16 -0.58 -14.11
N ILE A 67 -14.83 0.14 -13.04
CA ILE A 67 -13.91 -0.35 -11.99
C ILE A 67 -14.45 -1.60 -11.29
N VAL A 68 -15.74 -1.65 -10.96
CA VAL A 68 -16.36 -2.81 -10.30
C VAL A 68 -16.42 -4.01 -11.23
N ALA A 69 -16.84 -3.82 -12.49
CA ALA A 69 -16.95 -4.89 -13.47
C ALA A 69 -15.59 -5.54 -13.76
N ARG A 70 -14.53 -4.74 -13.89
CA ARG A 70 -13.15 -5.24 -14.08
C ARG A 70 -12.64 -6.00 -12.86
N ASN A 71 -12.87 -5.48 -11.66
CA ASN A 71 -12.48 -6.18 -10.43
C ASN A 71 -13.19 -7.54 -10.31
N LEU A 72 -14.48 -7.62 -10.63
CA LEU A 72 -15.23 -8.88 -10.60
C LEU A 72 -14.75 -9.88 -11.65
N TYR A 73 -14.39 -9.41 -12.85
CA TYR A 73 -13.80 -10.25 -13.88
C TYR A 73 -12.42 -10.79 -13.45
N LEU A 74 -11.54 -9.91 -12.97
CA LEU A 74 -10.20 -10.28 -12.54
C LEU A 74 -10.21 -11.20 -11.32
N TYR A 75 -11.14 -10.98 -10.38
CA TYR A 75 -11.36 -11.85 -9.22
C TYR A 75 -11.50 -13.32 -9.65
N LYS A 76 -12.32 -13.61 -10.67
CA LYS A 76 -12.53 -14.98 -11.16
C LYS A 76 -11.21 -15.60 -11.65
N ILE A 77 -10.44 -14.85 -12.44
CA ILE A 77 -9.16 -15.32 -12.98
C ILE A 77 -8.17 -15.56 -11.84
N VAL A 78 -8.02 -14.60 -10.93
CA VAL A 78 -7.09 -14.70 -9.80
C VAL A 78 -7.45 -15.87 -8.88
N SER A 79 -8.73 -16.10 -8.60
CA SER A 79 -9.18 -17.25 -7.81
C SER A 79 -8.84 -18.58 -8.47
N CYS A 80 -9.05 -18.71 -9.78
CA CYS A 80 -8.66 -19.91 -10.52
C CYS A 80 -7.14 -20.13 -10.51
N VAL A 81 -6.37 -19.10 -10.84
CA VAL A 81 -4.90 -19.13 -10.82
C VAL A 81 -4.40 -19.49 -9.42
N ALA A 82 -4.85 -18.78 -8.39
CA ALA A 82 -4.44 -19.02 -7.02
C ALA A 82 -4.79 -20.43 -6.57
N THR A 83 -5.94 -20.98 -6.97
CA THR A 83 -6.31 -22.37 -6.66
C THR A 83 -5.35 -23.34 -7.35
N ILE A 84 -5.04 -23.15 -8.63
CA ILE A 84 -4.10 -24.03 -9.35
C ILE A 84 -2.71 -24.02 -8.71
N PHE A 85 -2.21 -22.84 -8.32
CA PHE A 85 -0.84 -22.70 -7.80
C PHE A 85 -0.72 -22.93 -6.28
N PHE A 86 -1.79 -22.71 -5.51
CA PHE A 86 -1.74 -22.73 -4.03
C PHE A 86 -2.73 -23.70 -3.36
N ALA A 87 -3.64 -24.37 -4.08
CA ALA A 87 -4.59 -25.32 -3.47
C ALA A 87 -4.02 -26.72 -3.17
N MET A 88 -2.92 -26.76 -2.42
CA MET A 88 -2.70 -27.79 -1.39
C MET A 88 -2.46 -27.18 0.00
N ALA A 89 -2.94 -25.95 0.26
CA ALA A 89 -2.87 -25.35 1.59
C ALA A 89 -4.23 -24.76 2.02
N LYS A 90 -5.04 -25.61 2.67
CA LYS A 90 -6.21 -25.34 3.54
C LYS A 90 -7.34 -24.41 3.05
N SER A 91 -8.55 -24.91 3.27
CA SER A 91 -9.86 -24.37 2.91
C SER A 91 -10.30 -23.14 3.71
N GLU A 92 -9.64 -22.01 3.53
CA GLU A 92 -10.23 -20.68 3.78
C GLU A 92 -9.97 -19.81 2.54
N ILE A 93 -10.66 -20.18 1.46
CA ILE A 93 -10.45 -19.61 0.13
C ILE A 93 -11.17 -18.26 0.07
N LEU A 94 -10.36 -17.19 0.09
CA LEU A 94 -10.63 -15.87 -0.49
C LEU A 94 -12.12 -15.49 -0.56
N THR A 95 -12.74 -15.30 0.59
CA THR A 95 -13.92 -14.44 0.68
C THR A 95 -13.47 -13.06 0.21
N GLY A 96 -13.92 -12.66 -0.97
CA GLY A 96 -13.64 -11.34 -1.53
C GLY A 96 -14.05 -10.30 -0.51
N GLY A 97 -13.06 -9.74 0.19
CA GLY A 97 -13.29 -8.75 1.22
C GLY A 97 -13.99 -7.53 0.63
N GLY A 98 -15.15 -7.20 1.22
CA GLY A 98 -15.67 -5.85 1.29
C GLY A 98 -15.29 -5.23 2.62
#